data_AF-A0A139H2A2-F1
#
_entry.id   AF-A0A139H2A2-F1
#
_cell.length_a   1.000
_cell.length_b   1.000
_cell.length_c   1.000
_cell.angle_alpha   90.00
_cell.angle_beta   90.00
_cell.angle_gamma   90.00
#
_symmetry.space_group_name_H-M   'P 1'
#
loop_
_entity.id
_entity.type
_entity.pdbx_description
1 polymer ?
#
loop_
_entity_poly.entity_id
_entity_poly.type
_entity_poly.pdbx_seq_one_letter_code
_entity_poly.pdbx_strand_id
1 'polypeptide(L)'
;MATLVDEKHSADEKISSAHEKPLPDAASNESPGLGKDFVDENAIIITGEDAAAYLLPMRDDGDPALTFRSLFLATGLSAFQAVMYQIYAFKPTNVSIQGTFIVLIAYFLGKAWAFAFPRGDLHLARWQSKDLEGKPPLWISIASFVNPGPWTLKEHAICSITATSASAAVASVEVFTAQKLFYDMPLTATTVICTTISLGLFGYGICGLLQPITVWHVEAVYWSCLPTVKTLQGLHWQSVKNSKPLRWFWYCFGGMFFYEFFPSYIWPWLNSVSIPCLASKNTTGSTAKTLTNLFGGATNNEGLGLFTLSFDWQYITSFQTSLPLTLQLHMAFGYFVCFIAMLAIYYTNT
;
A
#
# COMPACT_ATOMS: atom_id res chain seq x y z
N MET A 1 2.54 -8.42 -65.00
CA MET A 1 2.47 -9.08 -66.33
C MET A 1 2.48 -10.58 -66.07
N ALA A 2 1.37 -11.33 -66.15
CA ALA A 2 -0.03 -10.96 -66.44
C ALA A 2 -1.00 -12.02 -65.83
N THR A 3 -2.28 -11.64 -65.64
CA THR A 3 -3.53 -12.49 -65.61
C THR A 3 -3.54 -13.81 -64.81
N LEU A 4 -4.36 -14.07 -63.75
CA LEU A 4 -5.82 -13.90 -63.48
C LEU A 4 -6.79 -14.75 -64.34
N VAL A 5 -7.96 -15.06 -63.75
CA VAL A 5 -9.17 -15.78 -64.26
C VAL A 5 -9.14 -17.32 -64.06
N ASP A 6 -10.19 -18.09 -63.73
CA ASP A 6 -11.45 -18.02 -62.91
C ASP A 6 -12.15 -19.42 -63.02
N GLU A 7 -13.19 -19.88 -62.28
CA GLU A 7 -13.71 -19.71 -60.90
C GLU A 7 -14.88 -20.75 -60.69
N LYS A 8 -15.25 -21.13 -59.44
CA LYS A 8 -16.46 -21.94 -59.04
C LYS A 8 -16.49 -23.44 -59.49
N HIS A 9 -17.21 -24.38 -58.84
CA HIS A 9 -18.28 -24.30 -57.83
C HIS A 9 -18.43 -25.59 -56.96
N SER A 10 -18.96 -25.43 -55.73
CA SER A 10 -19.79 -26.38 -54.93
C SER A 10 -19.31 -27.79 -54.55
N ALA A 11 -19.19 -28.06 -53.23
CA ALA A 11 -20.04 -29.04 -52.50
C ALA A 11 -19.77 -29.02 -50.98
N ASP A 12 -20.82 -29.12 -50.16
CA ASP A 12 -20.76 -29.23 -48.70
C ASP A 12 -20.27 -30.60 -48.19
N GLU A 13 -19.59 -30.65 -47.03
CA GLU A 13 -20.07 -31.48 -45.90
C GLU A 13 -19.58 -30.99 -44.52
N LYS A 14 -20.29 -31.40 -43.46
CA LYS A 14 -20.31 -30.79 -42.11
C LYS A 14 -19.28 -31.43 -41.14
N ILE A 15 -19.03 -30.90 -39.94
CA ILE A 15 -19.80 -31.24 -38.71
C ILE A 15 -19.46 -30.32 -37.51
N SER A 16 -20.52 -29.86 -36.83
CA SER A 16 -20.68 -29.51 -35.39
C SER A 16 -19.65 -28.58 -34.70
N SER A 17 -19.96 -27.34 -34.30
CA SER A 17 -21.00 -26.80 -33.38
C SER A 17 -20.61 -26.74 -31.89
N ALA A 18 -20.64 -25.53 -31.33
CA ALA A 18 -20.62 -25.20 -29.91
C ALA A 18 -21.52 -23.96 -29.68
N HIS A 19 -22.21 -23.89 -28.54
CA HIS A 19 -23.38 -23.03 -28.34
C HIS A 19 -23.10 -21.52 -28.26
N GLU A 20 -23.85 -20.76 -29.05
CA GLU A 20 -24.28 -19.39 -28.73
C GLU A 20 -25.63 -19.47 -27.97
N LYS A 21 -25.85 -18.62 -26.96
CA LYS A 21 -27.11 -18.56 -26.17
C LYS A 21 -27.74 -17.15 -26.24
N PRO A 22 -29.08 -17.02 -26.31
CA PRO A 22 -29.72 -15.74 -26.67
C PRO A 22 -30.01 -14.84 -25.45
N LEU A 23 -30.10 -13.53 -25.71
CA LEU A 23 -30.62 -12.55 -24.76
C LEU A 23 -32.15 -12.68 -24.58
N PRO A 24 -32.69 -12.30 -23.42
CA PRO A 24 -34.09 -11.90 -23.24
C PRO A 24 -34.24 -10.38 -23.08
N ASP A 25 -35.05 -9.75 -23.94
CA ASP A 25 -35.50 -8.36 -23.79
C ASP A 25 -36.68 -8.24 -22.81
N ALA A 26 -36.67 -7.20 -21.96
CA ALA A 26 -37.73 -6.16 -21.86
C ALA A 26 -37.85 -5.47 -20.48
N ALA A 27 -38.35 -4.23 -20.51
CA ALA A 27 -38.97 -3.49 -19.40
C ALA A 27 -38.08 -2.84 -18.30
N SER A 28 -37.15 -1.99 -18.75
CA SER A 28 -36.96 -0.61 -18.27
C SER A 28 -37.45 -0.18 -16.86
N ASN A 29 -36.50 0.17 -15.99
CA ASN A 29 -36.54 1.38 -15.16
C ASN A 29 -35.13 1.72 -14.64
N GLU A 30 -34.16 1.90 -15.56
CA GLU A 30 -32.81 2.36 -15.20
C GLU A 30 -32.74 3.90 -15.19
N SER A 31 -32.37 4.47 -14.04
CA SER A 31 -31.85 5.83 -13.95
C SER A 31 -30.48 5.92 -14.66
N PRO A 32 -30.19 7.01 -15.41
CA PRO A 32 -29.13 6.98 -16.41
C PRO A 32 -27.70 7.03 -15.83
N GLY A 33 -26.88 6.07 -16.26
CA GLY A 33 -25.45 6.29 -16.54
C GLY A 33 -24.49 6.46 -15.36
N LEU A 34 -24.09 5.34 -14.74
CA LEU A 34 -22.74 5.18 -14.18
C LEU A 34 -22.23 3.80 -14.61
N GLY A 35 -21.09 3.75 -15.30
CA GLY A 35 -20.72 2.65 -16.21
C GLY A 35 -20.60 1.26 -15.58
N LYS A 36 -21.06 0.24 -16.31
CA LYS A 36 -20.98 -1.20 -15.98
C LYS A 36 -19.67 -1.84 -16.48
N ASP A 37 -18.56 -1.10 -16.43
CA ASP A 37 -17.26 -1.50 -17.02
C ASP A 37 -16.22 -1.97 -15.98
N PHE A 38 -16.66 -2.43 -14.80
CA PHE A 38 -15.80 -2.56 -13.62
C PHE A 38 -15.86 -3.95 -12.99
N VAL A 39 -14.79 -4.73 -13.20
CA VAL A 39 -14.48 -6.02 -12.57
C VAL A 39 -15.57 -7.07 -12.81
N ASP A 40 -15.31 -8.05 -13.67
CA ASP A 40 -16.17 -9.24 -13.72
C ASP A 40 -16.04 -10.00 -12.39
N GLU A 41 -17.06 -9.88 -11.54
CA GLU A 41 -17.12 -10.52 -10.22
C GLU A 41 -17.07 -12.07 -10.30
N ASN A 42 -17.23 -12.64 -11.51
CA ASN A 42 -17.17 -14.08 -11.77
C ASN A 42 -15.83 -14.54 -12.38
N ALA A 43 -14.91 -13.62 -12.71
CA ALA A 43 -13.62 -13.98 -13.30
C ALA A 43 -12.70 -14.65 -12.28
N ILE A 44 -12.24 -15.87 -12.59
CA ILE A 44 -11.36 -16.63 -11.71
C ILE A 44 -9.90 -16.17 -11.86
N ILE A 45 -9.46 -15.48 -10.82
CA ILE A 45 -8.12 -15.22 -10.29
C ILE A 45 -6.99 -16.27 -10.44
N ILE A 46 -6.52 -16.73 -11.62
CA ILE A 46 -5.50 -17.81 -11.68
C ILE A 46 -4.07 -17.29 -11.88
N THR A 47 -3.83 -16.50 -12.93
CA THR A 47 -2.48 -16.05 -13.33
C THR A 47 -2.20 -14.59 -12.95
N GLY A 48 -0.94 -14.17 -13.10
CA GLY A 48 -0.57 -12.77 -12.95
C GLY A 48 -1.18 -11.86 -14.02
N GLU A 49 -1.36 -12.39 -15.23
CA GLU A 49 -2.03 -11.70 -16.34
C GLU A 49 -3.52 -11.47 -16.04
N ASP A 50 -4.22 -12.49 -15.52
CA ASP A 50 -5.62 -12.36 -15.07
C ASP A 50 -5.76 -11.29 -13.98
N ALA A 51 -4.80 -11.23 -13.04
CA ALA A 51 -4.77 -10.20 -12.00
C ALA A 51 -4.56 -8.80 -12.58
N ALA A 52 -3.71 -8.65 -13.60
CA ALA A 52 -3.52 -7.37 -14.29
C ALA A 52 -4.76 -6.95 -15.12
N ALA A 53 -5.43 -7.91 -15.76
CA ALA A 53 -6.57 -7.66 -16.65
C ALA A 53 -7.89 -7.37 -15.91
N TYR A 54 -8.21 -8.13 -14.86
CA TYR A 54 -9.54 -8.12 -14.24
C TYR A 54 -9.61 -7.46 -12.85
N LEU A 55 -8.49 -7.39 -12.11
CA LEU A 55 -8.51 -6.94 -10.71
C LEU A 55 -8.60 -5.40 -10.59
N LEU A 56 -8.06 -4.66 -11.56
CA LEU A 56 -8.04 -3.19 -11.57
C LEU A 56 -8.46 -2.63 -12.94
N PRO A 57 -9.34 -1.61 -13.00
CA PRO A 57 -9.73 -0.99 -14.26
C PRO A 57 -8.60 -0.15 -14.86
N MET A 58 -8.32 -0.34 -16.15
CA MET A 58 -7.32 0.41 -16.94
C MET A 58 -7.77 1.81 -17.37
N ARG A 59 -8.72 2.42 -16.64
CA ARG A 59 -9.32 3.72 -16.98
C ARG A 59 -8.34 4.87 -16.68
N ASP A 60 -8.11 5.73 -17.67
CA ASP A 60 -7.44 7.01 -17.51
C ASP A 60 -8.39 8.17 -17.85
N ASP A 61 -8.63 9.07 -16.89
CA ASP A 61 -9.46 10.27 -17.04
C ASP A 61 -8.70 11.50 -17.62
N GLY A 62 -7.41 11.36 -17.95
CA GLY A 62 -6.58 12.42 -18.56
C GLY A 62 -6.12 13.53 -17.59
N ASP A 63 -6.58 13.54 -16.35
CA ASP A 63 -6.28 14.56 -15.33
C ASP A 63 -4.77 14.83 -15.12
N PRO A 64 -4.38 16.06 -14.69
CA PRO A 64 -3.02 16.37 -14.29
C PRO A 64 -2.63 15.62 -13.01
N ALA A 65 -1.60 14.79 -13.09
CA ALA A 65 -1.16 13.95 -11.98
C ALA A 65 -0.22 14.67 -11.00
N LEU A 66 0.64 15.57 -11.50
CA LEU A 66 1.67 16.25 -10.71
C LEU A 66 1.33 17.73 -10.58
N THR A 67 1.00 18.15 -9.36
CA THR A 67 0.61 19.53 -9.03
C THR A 67 1.48 20.06 -7.90
N PHE A 68 1.49 21.38 -7.68
CA PHE A 68 2.14 21.96 -6.50
C PHE A 68 1.53 21.40 -5.20
N ARG A 69 0.20 21.27 -5.15
CA ARG A 69 -0.55 20.73 -4.01
C ARG A 69 -0.16 19.28 -3.69
N SER A 70 -0.03 18.40 -4.70
CA SER A 70 0.41 17.01 -4.48
C SER A 70 1.82 16.93 -3.93
N LEU A 71 2.75 17.74 -4.47
CA LEU A 71 4.14 17.76 -4.00
C LEU A 71 4.25 18.30 -2.57
N PHE A 72 3.57 19.41 -2.26
CA PHE A 72 3.58 20.01 -0.93
C PHE A 72 3.02 19.05 0.14
N LEU A 73 1.86 18.44 -0.13
CA LEU A 73 1.26 17.46 0.77
C LEU A 73 2.13 16.19 0.88
N ALA A 74 2.72 15.71 -0.22
CA ALA A 74 3.64 14.57 -0.19
C ALA A 74 4.87 14.82 0.68
N THR A 75 5.47 16.02 0.62
CA THR A 75 6.63 16.38 1.45
C THR A 75 6.27 16.49 2.94
N GLY A 76 5.10 17.02 3.27
CA GLY A 76 4.62 17.04 4.66
C GLY A 76 4.34 15.63 5.21
N LEU A 77 3.70 14.78 4.40
CA LEU A 77 3.36 13.41 4.77
C LEU A 77 4.59 12.49 4.82
N SER A 78 5.57 12.64 3.93
CA SER A 78 6.82 11.88 3.99
C SER A 78 7.64 12.23 5.23
N ALA A 79 7.71 13.51 5.61
CA ALA A 79 8.40 13.93 6.83
C ALA A 79 7.73 13.32 8.08
N PHE A 80 6.40 13.36 8.17
CA PHE A 80 5.64 12.70 9.23
C PHE A 80 5.89 11.19 9.28
N GLN A 81 5.77 10.51 8.13
CA GLN A 81 5.94 9.06 8.05
C GLN A 81 7.39 8.63 8.35
N ALA A 82 8.40 9.37 7.90
CA ALA A 82 9.81 9.10 8.18
C ALA A 82 10.13 9.21 9.67
N VAL A 83 9.62 10.24 10.36
CA VAL A 83 9.77 10.39 11.82
C VAL A 83 9.12 9.22 12.57
N MET A 84 7.91 8.84 12.18
CA MET A 84 7.25 7.67 12.77
C MET A 84 8.03 6.38 12.54
N TYR A 85 8.46 6.12 11.30
CA TYR A 85 9.20 4.90 10.95
C TYR A 85 10.53 4.81 11.71
N GLN A 86 11.21 5.94 11.94
CA GLN A 86 12.41 5.99 12.76
C GLN A 86 12.15 5.69 14.25
N ILE A 87 11.00 6.12 14.80
CA ILE A 87 10.59 5.79 16.18
C ILE A 87 10.28 4.30 16.31
N TYR A 88 9.54 3.71 15.35
CA TYR A 88 9.22 2.28 15.36
C TYR A 88 10.45 1.39 15.12
N ALA A 89 11.46 1.86 14.38
CA ALA A 89 12.72 1.15 14.20
C ALA A 89 13.53 0.97 15.50
N PHE A 90 13.39 1.89 16.47
CA PHE A 90 14.03 1.81 17.77
C PHE A 90 13.12 1.34 18.91
N LYS A 91 11.83 1.06 18.63
CA LYS A 91 10.99 0.32 19.58
C LYS A 91 11.47 -1.14 19.64
N PRO A 92 11.30 -1.83 20.80
CA PRO A 92 11.59 -3.26 20.91
C PRO A 92 10.91 -4.11 19.83
N THR A 93 9.71 -3.69 19.41
CA THR A 93 8.91 -4.32 18.37
C THR A 93 8.74 -3.37 17.18
N ASN A 94 9.16 -3.82 16.00
CA ASN A 94 9.04 -3.05 14.77
C ASN A 94 7.61 -3.18 14.19
N VAL A 95 6.98 -2.05 13.88
CA VAL A 95 5.71 -2.02 13.15
C VAL A 95 5.83 -1.05 11.97
N SER A 96 5.43 -1.51 10.80
CA SER A 96 5.43 -0.72 9.57
C SER A 96 4.09 0.00 9.37
N ILE A 97 4.14 1.29 9.05
CA ILE A 97 2.95 2.09 8.75
C ILE A 97 2.49 1.79 7.33
N GLN A 98 1.26 1.28 7.22
CA GLN A 98 0.69 0.86 5.94
C GLN A 98 0.31 2.07 5.06
N GLY A 99 0.61 2.00 3.75
CA GLY A 99 0.36 3.09 2.80
C GLY A 99 -1.12 3.50 2.67
N THR A 100 -2.06 2.61 3.02
CA THR A 100 -3.50 2.93 3.13
C THR A 100 -3.80 4.04 4.12
N PHE A 101 -3.05 4.15 5.22
CA PHE A 101 -3.18 5.24 6.19
C PHE A 101 -2.81 6.61 5.60
N ILE A 102 -1.74 6.64 4.80
CA ILE A 102 -1.27 7.84 4.11
C ILE A 102 -2.29 8.29 3.05
N VAL A 103 -2.88 7.35 2.29
CA VAL A 103 -3.99 7.62 1.37
C VAL A 103 -5.19 8.24 2.11
N LEU A 104 -5.55 7.76 3.30
CA LEU A 104 -6.66 8.34 4.06
C LEU A 104 -6.37 9.78 4.50
N ILE A 105 -5.17 10.05 5.05
CA ILE A 105 -4.80 11.41 5.47
C ILE A 105 -4.68 12.35 4.26
N ALA A 106 -4.01 11.91 3.18
CA ALA A 106 -3.87 12.68 1.95
C ALA A 106 -5.23 13.04 1.32
N TYR A 107 -6.23 12.15 1.42
CA TYR A 107 -7.59 12.46 1.00
C TYR A 107 -8.20 13.62 1.81
N PHE A 108 -8.20 13.54 3.14
CA PHE A 108 -8.79 14.59 3.97
C PHE A 108 -8.05 15.92 3.84
N LEU A 109 -6.72 15.92 3.83
CA LEU A 109 -5.91 17.13 3.63
C LEU A 109 -6.08 17.72 2.22
N GLY A 110 -6.08 16.89 1.17
CA GLY A 110 -6.29 17.33 -0.21
C GLY A 110 -7.68 17.91 -0.44
N LYS A 111 -8.73 17.31 0.14
CA LYS A 111 -10.10 17.84 0.10
C LYS A 111 -10.24 19.13 0.91
N ALA A 112 -9.59 19.23 2.07
CA ALA A 112 -9.55 20.45 2.87
C ALA A 112 -8.83 21.60 2.12
N TRP A 113 -7.69 21.32 1.48
CA TRP A 113 -6.97 22.29 0.65
C TRP A 113 -7.81 22.76 -0.55
N ALA A 114 -8.46 21.82 -1.26
CA ALA A 114 -9.36 22.11 -2.38
C ALA A 114 -10.59 22.97 -2.01
N PHE A 115 -10.93 23.02 -0.71
CA PHE A 115 -12.00 23.86 -0.16
C PHE A 115 -11.49 25.19 0.41
N ALA A 116 -10.33 25.20 1.06
CA ALA A 116 -9.77 26.37 1.74
C ALA A 116 -9.15 27.42 0.78
N PHE A 117 -8.55 26.99 -0.33
CA PHE A 117 -7.90 27.88 -1.29
C PHE A 117 -8.84 28.28 -2.45
N PRO A 118 -8.70 29.50 -3.01
CA PRO A 118 -9.48 29.92 -4.17
C PRO A 118 -9.26 28.97 -5.35
N ARG A 119 -10.35 28.65 -6.06
CA ARG A 119 -10.40 27.60 -7.07
C ARG A 119 -9.91 28.09 -8.44
N GLY A 120 -8.70 27.68 -8.83
CA GLY A 120 -8.06 28.12 -10.08
C GLY A 120 -8.86 27.76 -11.33
N ASP A 121 -9.40 26.55 -11.39
CA ASP A 121 -10.37 26.07 -12.40
C ASP A 121 -11.50 27.10 -12.62
N LEU A 122 -12.18 27.51 -11.55
CA LEU A 122 -13.30 28.43 -11.62
C LEU A 122 -12.90 29.87 -11.97
N HIS A 123 -11.68 30.29 -11.62
CA HIS A 123 -11.18 31.62 -11.95
C HIS A 123 -10.66 31.71 -13.39
N LEU A 124 -10.03 30.64 -13.91
CA LEU A 124 -9.67 30.52 -15.32
C LEU A 124 -10.91 30.41 -16.21
N ALA A 125 -11.88 29.56 -15.87
CA ALA A 125 -13.12 29.46 -16.63
C ALA A 125 -13.88 30.80 -16.70
N ARG A 126 -13.93 31.56 -15.60
CA ARG A 126 -14.52 32.93 -15.55
C ARG A 126 -13.69 33.99 -16.29
N TRP A 127 -12.43 33.72 -16.60
CA TRP A 127 -11.60 34.59 -17.44
C TRP A 127 -11.83 34.27 -18.92
N GLN A 128 -11.77 32.98 -19.27
CA GLN A 128 -12.04 32.48 -20.62
C GLN A 128 -13.46 32.82 -21.10
N SER A 129 -14.47 32.75 -20.21
CA SER A 129 -15.87 33.09 -20.54
C SER A 129 -16.11 34.58 -20.82
N LYS A 130 -15.09 35.43 -20.75
CA LYS A 130 -15.18 36.88 -21.06
C LYS A 130 -14.63 37.23 -22.44
N ASP A 131 -14.20 36.24 -23.21
CA ASP A 131 -13.68 36.39 -24.58
C ASP A 131 -12.54 37.44 -24.70
N LEU A 132 -11.75 37.54 -23.62
CA LEU A 132 -10.60 38.43 -23.53
C LEU A 132 -9.36 37.72 -24.10
N GLU A 133 -8.95 38.12 -25.30
CA GLU A 133 -7.69 37.68 -25.90
C GLU A 133 -6.50 38.13 -25.04
N GLY A 134 -5.94 37.21 -24.25
CA GLY A 134 -4.77 37.51 -23.42
C GLY A 134 -4.45 36.44 -22.38
N LYS A 135 -3.19 36.46 -21.91
CA LYS A 135 -2.77 35.63 -20.77
C LYS A 135 -3.55 36.04 -19.52
N PRO A 136 -4.00 35.09 -18.68
CA PRO A 136 -4.70 35.42 -17.44
C PRO A 136 -3.81 36.27 -16.50
N PRO A 137 -4.40 37.21 -15.75
CA PRO A 137 -3.66 38.04 -14.81
C PRO A 137 -2.96 37.19 -13.76
N LEU A 138 -1.78 37.64 -13.30
CA LEU A 138 -0.87 36.86 -12.45
C LEU A 138 -1.54 36.23 -11.23
N TRP A 139 -2.52 36.89 -10.61
CA TRP A 139 -3.24 36.34 -9.46
C TRP A 139 -4.03 35.06 -9.80
N ILE A 140 -4.66 35.00 -10.99
CA ILE A 140 -5.40 33.81 -11.46
C ILE A 140 -4.42 32.69 -11.78
N SER A 141 -3.27 33.00 -12.40
CA SER A 141 -2.20 32.04 -12.66
C SER A 141 -1.63 31.45 -11.36
N ILE A 142 -1.43 32.27 -10.33
CA ILE A 142 -1.01 31.82 -8.99
C ILE A 142 -2.10 30.97 -8.33
N ALA A 143 -3.37 31.38 -8.39
CA ALA A 143 -4.48 30.59 -7.87
C ALA A 143 -4.58 29.22 -8.55
N SER A 144 -4.40 29.15 -9.88
CA SER A 144 -4.36 27.90 -10.64
C SER A 144 -3.11 27.05 -10.38
N PHE A 145 -2.00 27.65 -9.96
CA PHE A 145 -0.82 26.89 -9.55
C PHE A 145 -0.98 26.28 -8.15
N VAL A 146 -1.51 27.05 -7.19
CA VAL A 146 -1.69 26.63 -5.78
C VAL A 146 -2.89 25.70 -5.59
N ASN A 147 -3.96 25.90 -6.38
CA ASN A 147 -5.17 25.09 -6.35
C ASN A 147 -5.74 24.94 -7.77
N PRO A 148 -5.22 23.99 -8.58
CA PRO A 148 -5.63 23.83 -9.97
C PRO A 148 -7.11 23.46 -10.13
N GLY A 149 -7.74 22.84 -9.12
CA GLY A 149 -9.15 22.47 -9.15
C GLY A 149 -9.53 21.45 -8.07
N PRO A 150 -10.56 20.60 -8.30
CA PRO A 150 -10.93 19.55 -7.36
C PRO A 150 -9.76 18.59 -7.09
N TRP A 151 -9.77 17.93 -5.94
CA TRP A 151 -8.81 16.86 -5.62
C TRP A 151 -9.11 15.65 -6.51
N THR A 152 -8.21 15.30 -7.43
CA THR A 152 -8.40 14.21 -8.40
C THR A 152 -7.80 12.90 -7.93
N LEU A 153 -8.12 11.80 -8.62
CA LEU A 153 -7.58 10.47 -8.33
C LEU A 153 -6.05 10.43 -8.52
N LYS A 154 -5.56 10.98 -9.64
CA LYS A 154 -4.12 10.94 -10.00
C LYS A 154 -3.26 11.80 -9.08
N GLU A 155 -3.72 13.01 -8.78
CA GLU A 155 -3.03 13.93 -7.86
C GLU A 155 -2.90 13.31 -6.47
N HIS A 156 -3.95 12.61 -6.03
CA HIS A 156 -3.95 11.84 -4.80
C HIS A 156 -3.02 10.62 -4.85
N ALA A 157 -2.96 9.92 -5.99
CA ALA A 157 -2.07 8.78 -6.22
C ALA A 157 -0.60 9.19 -6.10
N ILE A 158 -0.17 10.22 -6.85
CA ILE A 158 1.21 10.73 -6.80
C ILE A 158 1.53 11.22 -5.39
N CYS A 159 0.64 11.99 -4.76
CA CYS A 159 0.85 12.45 -3.38
C CYS A 159 1.16 11.28 -2.42
N SER A 160 0.40 10.18 -2.52
CA SER A 160 0.53 9.03 -1.63
C SER A 160 1.75 8.17 -1.94
N ILE A 161 2.04 7.92 -3.22
CA ILE A 161 3.21 7.15 -3.67
C ILE A 161 4.49 7.90 -3.28
N THR A 162 4.61 9.18 -3.60
CA THR A 162 5.77 9.99 -3.23
C THR A 162 5.97 10.05 -1.71
N ALA A 163 4.90 10.20 -0.93
CA ALA A 163 4.98 10.22 0.53
C ALA A 163 5.53 8.90 1.11
N THR A 164 4.94 7.78 0.68
CA THR A 164 5.32 6.44 1.17
C THR A 164 6.74 6.06 0.75
N SER A 165 7.12 6.27 -0.52
CA SER A 165 8.48 5.95 -0.99
C SER A 165 9.55 6.74 -0.24
N ALA A 166 9.37 8.05 -0.06
CA ALA A 166 10.36 8.91 0.58
C ALA A 166 10.61 8.61 2.07
N SER A 167 9.70 7.89 2.74
CA SER A 167 9.82 7.57 4.17
C SER A 167 10.71 6.36 4.50
N ALA A 168 11.09 5.53 3.52
CA ALA A 168 11.65 4.20 3.73
C ALA A 168 13.16 4.16 4.09
N ALA A 169 13.76 5.27 4.53
CA ALA A 169 15.23 5.44 4.62
C ALA A 169 15.95 4.80 5.83
N VAL A 170 15.24 4.01 6.66
CA VAL A 170 15.73 3.49 7.96
C VAL A 170 16.98 2.61 7.86
N ALA A 171 17.11 1.76 6.83
CA ALA A 171 18.23 0.82 6.71
C ALA A 171 19.62 1.50 6.74
N SER A 172 19.72 2.75 6.24
CA SER A 172 20.96 3.53 6.32
C SER A 172 21.26 4.03 7.75
N VAL A 173 20.21 4.30 8.54
CA VAL A 173 20.32 4.83 9.91
C VAL A 173 20.70 3.73 10.90
N GLU A 174 20.30 2.49 10.67
CA GLU A 174 20.71 1.33 11.49
C GLU A 174 22.24 1.17 11.50
N VAL A 175 22.89 1.28 10.35
CA VAL A 175 24.36 1.20 10.23
C VAL A 175 25.05 2.31 11.03
N PHE A 176 24.60 3.57 10.86
CA PHE A 176 25.13 4.70 11.64
C PHE A 176 24.87 4.54 13.15
N THR A 177 23.74 3.95 13.53
CA THR A 177 23.42 3.71 14.94
C THR A 177 24.33 2.65 15.53
N ALA A 178 24.60 1.55 14.81
CA ALA A 178 25.55 0.53 15.24
C ALA A 178 26.98 1.11 15.38
N GLN A 179 27.43 1.92 14.41
CA GLN A 179 28.71 2.64 14.46
C GLN A 179 28.84 3.55 15.69
N LYS A 180 27.76 4.22 16.08
CA LYS A 180 27.74 5.12 17.24
C LYS A 180 27.60 4.37 18.58
N LEU A 181 26.84 3.28 18.62
CA LEU A 181 26.45 2.58 19.84
C LEU A 181 27.46 1.50 20.26
N PHE A 182 28.10 0.82 19.30
CA PHE A 182 29.01 -0.30 19.57
C PHE A 182 30.49 0.00 19.28
N TYR A 183 30.79 1.05 18.51
CA TYR A 183 32.14 1.36 18.04
C TYR A 183 32.61 2.79 18.37
N ASP A 184 31.82 3.56 19.13
CA ASP A 184 32.12 4.93 19.59
C ASP A 184 32.64 5.89 18.49
N MET A 185 32.27 5.66 17.22
CA MET A 185 32.82 6.45 16.11
C MET A 185 32.17 7.84 16.04
N PRO A 186 32.97 8.92 15.86
CA PRO A 186 32.47 10.29 15.82
C PRO A 186 31.71 10.58 14.51
N LEU A 187 30.39 10.45 14.56
CA LEU A 187 29.50 10.78 13.44
C LEU A 187 29.08 12.26 13.48
N THR A 188 29.35 13.00 12.40
CA THR A 188 28.79 14.35 12.20
C THR A 188 27.42 14.27 11.51
N ALA A 189 26.50 15.16 11.89
CA ALA A 189 25.15 15.20 11.31
C ALA A 189 25.18 15.41 9.78
N THR A 190 26.12 16.22 9.28
CA THR A 190 26.32 16.46 7.84
C THR A 190 26.66 15.17 7.09
N THR A 191 27.57 14.34 7.62
CA THR A 191 27.90 13.04 7.01
C THR A 191 26.68 12.12 6.94
N VAL A 192 25.92 12.01 8.04
CA VAL A 192 24.70 11.17 8.06
C VAL A 192 23.68 11.66 7.02
N ILE A 193 23.38 12.96 6.98
CA ILE A 193 22.40 13.54 6.04
C ILE A 193 22.87 13.37 4.59
N CYS A 194 24.10 13.76 4.25
CA CYS A 194 24.62 13.67 2.89
C CYS A 194 24.73 12.22 2.40
N THR A 195 25.15 11.28 3.25
CA THR A 195 25.22 9.86 2.89
C THR A 195 23.83 9.25 2.75
N THR A 196 22.86 9.55 3.62
CA THR A 196 21.47 9.06 3.46
C THR A 196 20.83 9.59 2.18
N ILE A 197 21.04 10.86 1.82
CA ILE A 197 20.58 11.42 0.54
C ILE A 197 21.27 10.72 -0.64
N SER A 198 22.59 10.52 -0.58
CA SER A 198 23.36 9.84 -1.63
C SER A 198 22.89 8.40 -1.86
N LEU A 199 22.69 7.63 -0.78
CA LEU A 199 22.16 6.26 -0.84
C LEU A 199 20.74 6.22 -1.42
N GLY A 200 19.88 7.17 -1.03
CA GLY A 200 18.53 7.30 -1.59
C GLY A 200 18.55 7.57 -3.09
N LEU A 201 19.29 8.58 -3.54
CA LEU A 201 19.41 8.93 -4.96
C LEU A 201 20.01 7.79 -5.79
N PHE A 202 21.04 7.11 -5.28
CA PHE A 202 21.64 5.96 -5.93
C PHE A 202 20.66 4.77 -6.05
N GLY A 203 19.94 4.46 -4.96
CA GLY A 203 18.91 3.42 -4.94
C GLY A 203 17.80 3.68 -5.95
N TYR A 204 17.23 4.90 -5.97
CA TYR A 204 16.21 5.27 -6.97
C TYR A 204 16.75 5.25 -8.40
N GLY A 205 18.02 5.61 -8.61
CA GLY A 205 18.69 5.48 -9.91
C GLY A 205 18.74 4.03 -10.39
N ILE A 206 19.11 3.08 -9.53
CA ILE A 206 19.08 1.64 -9.83
C ILE A 206 17.64 1.16 -10.08
N CYS A 207 16.66 1.59 -9.29
CA CYS A 207 15.26 1.25 -9.51
C CYS A 207 14.77 1.70 -10.91
N GLY A 208 15.18 2.89 -11.37
CA GLY A 208 14.88 3.37 -12.73
C GLY A 208 15.52 2.51 -13.83
N LEU A 209 16.78 2.08 -13.65
CA LEU A 209 17.47 1.19 -14.59
C LEU A 209 16.84 -0.21 -14.66
N LEU A 210 16.35 -0.72 -13.53
CA LEU A 210 15.73 -2.05 -13.44
C LEU A 210 14.22 -2.05 -13.74
N GLN A 211 13.59 -0.88 -13.91
CA GLN A 211 12.16 -0.74 -14.19
C GLN A 211 11.63 -1.65 -15.31
N PRO A 212 12.35 -1.88 -16.44
CA PRO A 212 11.86 -2.76 -17.49
C PRO A 212 11.72 -4.22 -17.09
N ILE A 213 12.54 -4.68 -16.14
CA ILE A 213 12.54 -6.06 -15.65
C ILE A 213 11.54 -6.20 -14.50
N THR A 214 11.45 -5.20 -13.62
CA THR A 214 10.63 -5.30 -12.41
C THR A 214 9.17 -4.95 -12.62
N VAL A 215 8.87 -3.90 -13.41
CA VAL A 215 7.51 -3.33 -13.52
C VAL A 215 6.76 -3.79 -14.77
N TRP A 216 7.44 -3.93 -15.92
CA TRP A 216 6.77 -4.22 -17.20
C TRP A 216 6.63 -5.72 -17.52
N HIS A 217 7.03 -6.61 -16.61
CA HIS A 217 6.87 -8.06 -16.81
C HIS A 217 5.41 -8.48 -16.53
N VAL A 218 4.79 -9.22 -17.46
CA VAL A 218 3.34 -9.55 -17.41
C VAL A 218 2.94 -10.31 -16.13
N GLU A 219 3.83 -11.16 -15.61
CA GLU A 219 3.58 -11.94 -14.38
C GLU A 219 3.88 -11.16 -13.07
N ALA A 220 4.41 -9.93 -13.13
CA ALA A 220 4.85 -9.18 -11.95
C ALA A 220 3.70 -8.50 -11.20
N VAL A 221 2.97 -9.27 -10.38
CA VAL A 221 1.85 -8.74 -9.57
C VAL A 221 2.30 -8.22 -8.21
N TYR A 222 2.12 -6.92 -7.99
CA TYR A 222 2.37 -6.26 -6.71
C TYR A 222 1.18 -6.35 -5.74
N TRP A 223 0.93 -7.56 -5.22
CA TRP A 223 -0.17 -7.86 -4.29
C TRP A 223 -0.28 -6.86 -3.11
N SER A 224 0.85 -6.46 -2.53
CA SER A 224 0.94 -5.50 -1.42
C SER A 224 0.42 -4.09 -1.75
N CYS A 225 0.35 -3.72 -3.02
CA CYS A 225 -0.17 -2.42 -3.47
C CYS A 225 -1.71 -2.41 -3.58
N LEU A 226 -2.36 -3.58 -3.67
CA LEU A 226 -3.81 -3.69 -3.92
C LEU A 226 -4.68 -2.97 -2.87
N PRO A 227 -4.42 -3.08 -1.54
CA PRO A 227 -5.20 -2.35 -0.53
C PRO A 227 -5.12 -0.83 -0.73
N THR A 228 -3.94 -0.32 -1.07
CA THR A 228 -3.68 1.10 -1.33
C THR A 228 -4.46 1.57 -2.56
N VAL A 229 -4.40 0.83 -3.68
CA VAL A 229 -5.11 1.17 -4.92
C VAL A 229 -6.63 1.09 -4.74
N LYS A 230 -7.15 0.02 -4.12
CA LYS A 230 -8.60 -0.13 -3.88
C LYS A 230 -9.13 0.96 -2.94
N THR A 231 -8.36 1.37 -1.92
CA THR A 231 -8.71 2.50 -1.05
C THR A 231 -8.75 3.81 -1.85
N LEU A 232 -7.73 4.08 -2.66
CA LEU A 232 -7.64 5.27 -3.50
C LEU A 232 -8.84 5.38 -4.47
N GLN A 233 -9.20 4.29 -5.14
CA GLN A 233 -10.34 4.19 -6.04
C GLN A 233 -11.68 4.38 -5.31
N GLY A 234 -11.90 3.68 -4.19
CA GLY A 234 -13.13 3.74 -3.42
C GLY A 234 -13.43 5.13 -2.82
N LEU A 235 -12.40 5.92 -2.53
CA LEU A 235 -12.53 7.29 -2.01
C LEU A 235 -12.95 8.34 -3.08
N HIS A 236 -12.75 8.04 -4.36
CA HIS A 236 -12.99 8.98 -5.47
C HIS A 236 -14.13 8.59 -6.39
N TRP A 237 -14.27 7.30 -6.73
CA TRP A 237 -15.34 6.83 -7.62
C TRP A 237 -16.64 6.46 -6.89
N GLN A 238 -16.57 6.10 -5.61
CA GLN A 238 -17.75 5.70 -4.84
C GLN A 238 -18.22 6.85 -3.93
N SER A 239 -19.55 6.96 -3.75
CA SER A 239 -20.16 8.00 -2.91
C SER A 239 -19.85 7.77 -1.42
N VAL A 240 -18.69 8.23 -0.98
CA VAL A 240 -18.20 8.03 0.40
C VAL A 240 -19.12 8.68 1.45
N LYS A 241 -19.83 9.76 1.06
CA LYS A 241 -20.65 10.59 1.97
C LYS A 241 -21.76 9.84 2.72
N ASN A 242 -22.25 8.73 2.17
CA ASN A 242 -23.26 7.86 2.79
C ASN A 242 -22.85 6.39 2.86
N SER A 243 -21.57 6.05 2.66
CA SER A 243 -21.14 4.65 2.60
C SER A 243 -21.15 4.01 4.00
N LYS A 244 -21.70 2.79 4.10
CA LYS A 244 -21.61 1.97 5.33
C LYS A 244 -20.14 1.74 5.75
N PRO A 245 -19.18 1.47 4.82
CA PRO A 245 -17.77 1.32 5.17
C PRO A 245 -17.15 2.52 5.87
N LEU A 246 -17.45 3.77 5.47
CA LEU A 246 -16.87 4.95 6.14
C LEU A 246 -17.37 5.11 7.58
N ARG A 247 -18.63 4.74 7.86
CA ARG A 247 -19.16 4.74 9.23
C ARG A 247 -18.48 3.69 10.10
N TRP A 248 -18.32 2.47 9.57
CA TRP A 248 -17.57 1.41 10.23
C TRP A 248 -16.10 1.78 10.46
N PHE A 249 -15.44 2.43 9.49
CA PHE A 249 -14.10 2.97 9.67
C PHE A 249 -14.01 3.90 10.88
N TRP A 250 -14.92 4.86 11.04
CA TRP A 250 -14.91 5.77 12.20
C TRP A 250 -15.22 5.08 13.53
N TYR A 251 -16.10 4.07 13.54
CA TYR A 251 -16.35 3.26 14.74
C TYR A 251 -15.12 2.44 15.13
N CYS A 252 -14.47 1.77 14.17
CA CYS A 252 -13.24 1.03 14.41
C CYS A 252 -12.10 1.96 14.83
N PHE A 253 -11.89 3.10 14.15
CA PHE A 253 -10.87 4.08 14.48
C PHE A 253 -11.01 4.62 15.91
N GLY A 254 -12.23 5.01 16.32
CA GLY A 254 -12.50 5.43 17.70
C GLY A 254 -12.31 4.30 18.71
N GLY A 255 -12.81 3.09 18.40
CA GLY A 255 -12.64 1.91 19.24
C GLY A 255 -11.17 1.52 19.44
N MET A 256 -10.38 1.51 18.37
CA MET A 256 -8.93 1.26 18.38
C MET A 256 -8.20 2.31 19.21
N PHE A 257 -8.50 3.61 19.02
CA PHE A 257 -7.88 4.68 19.79
C PHE A 257 -8.05 4.49 21.31
N PHE A 258 -9.25 4.13 21.77
CA PHE A 258 -9.48 3.87 23.19
C PHE A 258 -8.94 2.50 23.65
N TYR A 259 -9.03 1.48 22.79
CA TYR A 259 -8.51 0.15 23.09
C TYR A 259 -6.99 0.18 23.29
N GLU A 260 -6.25 0.94 22.48
CA GLU A 260 -4.79 0.98 22.47
C GLU A 260 -4.16 1.34 23.83
N PHE A 261 -4.81 2.20 24.62
CA PHE A 261 -4.35 2.50 25.98
C PHE A 261 -4.36 1.26 26.90
N PHE A 262 -5.13 0.22 26.56
CA PHE A 262 -5.25 -1.00 27.33
C PHE A 262 -4.01 -1.91 27.20
N PRO A 263 -3.60 -2.41 26.01
CA PRO A 263 -2.34 -3.13 25.87
C PRO A 263 -1.12 -2.20 26.01
N SER A 264 -1.16 -0.91 25.63
CA SER A 264 0.03 -0.06 25.77
C SER A 264 0.34 0.36 27.22
N TYR A 265 -0.64 0.51 28.11
CA TYR A 265 -0.40 1.06 29.46
C TYR A 265 -1.10 0.30 30.60
N ILE A 266 -2.39 -0.01 30.48
CA ILE A 266 -3.18 -0.55 31.61
C ILE A 266 -2.86 -2.02 31.88
N TRP A 267 -2.68 -2.83 30.84
CA TRP A 267 -2.34 -4.25 30.95
C TRP A 267 -1.34 -4.69 29.85
N PRO A 268 -0.04 -4.33 29.97
CA PRO A 268 0.98 -4.61 28.95
C PRO A 268 1.22 -6.07 28.59
N TRP A 269 0.75 -7.01 29.40
CA TRP A 269 0.79 -8.44 29.11
C TRP A 269 -0.04 -8.84 27.86
N LEU A 270 -1.06 -8.05 27.50
CA LEU A 270 -1.89 -8.32 26.31
C LEU A 270 -1.14 -8.14 24.98
N ASN A 271 -0.01 -7.43 24.97
CA ASN A 271 0.86 -7.35 23.79
C ASN A 271 1.41 -8.72 23.36
N SER A 272 1.57 -9.66 24.30
CA SER A 272 2.19 -10.96 24.02
C SER A 272 1.79 -12.02 25.05
N VAL A 273 0.86 -12.89 24.66
CA VAL A 273 0.33 -13.99 25.45
C VAL A 273 0.77 -15.32 24.82
N SER A 274 1.80 -15.93 25.39
CA SER A 274 2.26 -17.27 25.01
C SER A 274 1.59 -18.33 25.91
N ILE A 275 0.69 -19.12 25.33
CA ILE A 275 -0.03 -20.20 26.05
C ILE A 275 0.94 -21.24 26.62
N PRO A 276 1.97 -21.72 25.89
CA PRO A 276 2.95 -22.65 26.44
C PRO A 276 3.70 -22.09 27.65
N CYS A 277 4.11 -20.81 27.61
CA CYS A 277 4.80 -20.16 28.73
C CYS A 277 3.91 -19.97 29.96
N LEU A 278 2.60 -19.72 29.77
CA LEU A 278 1.65 -19.63 30.86
C LEU A 278 1.39 -21.00 31.51
N ALA A 279 1.30 -22.06 30.69
CA ALA A 279 1.17 -23.45 31.17
C ALA A 279 2.45 -23.95 31.88
N SER A 280 3.63 -23.51 31.45
CA SER A 280 4.92 -23.93 32.03
C SER A 280 5.37 -23.15 33.27
N LYS A 281 4.54 -22.21 33.78
CA LYS A 281 4.90 -21.27 34.86
C LYS A 281 5.47 -21.91 36.14
N ASN A 282 5.10 -23.16 36.44
CA ASN A 282 5.57 -23.89 37.62
C ASN A 282 6.73 -24.87 37.32
N THR A 283 7.24 -24.92 36.08
CA THR A 283 8.38 -25.77 35.72
C THR A 283 9.69 -25.08 36.07
N THR A 284 10.63 -25.84 36.63
CA THR A 284 11.96 -25.34 37.04
C THR A 284 13.07 -26.26 36.52
N GLY A 285 14.25 -25.70 36.25
CA GLY A 285 15.41 -26.43 35.74
C GLY A 285 15.66 -26.24 34.23
N SER A 286 16.34 -27.21 33.62
CA SER A 286 16.73 -27.16 32.20
C SER A 286 15.55 -27.15 31.23
N THR A 287 14.47 -27.85 31.57
CA THR A 287 13.23 -27.89 30.78
C THR A 287 12.58 -26.51 30.67
N ALA A 288 12.54 -25.74 31.76
CA ALA A 288 12.04 -24.37 31.75
C ALA A 288 12.84 -23.48 30.79
N LYS A 289 14.18 -23.58 30.80
CA LYS A 289 15.04 -22.83 29.87
C LYS A 289 14.78 -23.19 28.40
N THR A 290 14.61 -24.47 28.08
CA THR A 290 14.24 -24.90 26.72
C THR A 290 12.86 -24.40 26.29
N LEU A 291 11.88 -24.41 27.20
CA LEU A 291 10.54 -23.87 26.93
C LEU A 291 10.56 -22.35 26.71
N THR A 292 11.34 -21.60 27.48
CA THR A 292 11.55 -20.16 27.24
C THR A 292 12.23 -19.92 25.89
N ASN A 293 13.28 -20.67 25.55
CA ASN A 293 13.96 -20.50 24.26
C ASN A 293 13.06 -20.76 23.04
N LEU A 294 12.10 -21.71 23.10
CA LEU A 294 11.17 -22.00 22.01
C LEU A 294 9.94 -21.08 21.99
N PHE A 295 9.30 -20.87 23.14
CA PHE A 295 7.97 -20.25 23.24
C PHE A 295 7.97 -18.86 23.88
N GLY A 296 9.09 -18.46 24.49
CA GLY A 296 9.33 -17.10 24.96
C GLY A 296 9.61 -16.19 23.77
N GLY A 297 8.78 -15.16 23.63
CA GLY A 297 8.95 -14.10 22.63
C GLY A 297 8.15 -12.85 23.02
N ALA A 298 7.91 -12.69 24.33
CA ALA A 298 7.17 -11.56 24.88
C ALA A 298 8.09 -10.36 25.13
N THR A 299 9.36 -10.60 25.42
CA THR A 299 10.40 -9.58 25.39
C THR A 299 11.55 -9.99 24.47
N ASN A 300 12.34 -8.99 24.06
CA ASN A 300 13.43 -9.21 23.13
C ASN A 300 14.51 -10.11 23.74
N ASN A 301 15.07 -11.00 22.92
CA ASN A 301 16.16 -11.92 23.29
C ASN A 301 15.79 -13.04 24.29
N GLU A 302 14.50 -13.34 24.51
CA GLU A 302 14.06 -14.49 25.33
C GLU A 302 13.93 -15.80 24.55
N GLY A 303 13.65 -15.77 23.24
CA GLY A 303 13.45 -16.98 22.44
C GLY A 303 12.76 -16.72 21.10
N LEU A 304 12.22 -17.79 20.49
CA LEU A 304 11.60 -17.77 19.16
C LEU A 304 10.12 -17.36 19.13
N GLY A 305 9.46 -17.24 20.29
CA GLY A 305 8.06 -16.80 20.38
C GLY A 305 7.01 -17.71 19.74
N LEU A 306 7.28 -19.00 19.55
CA LEU A 306 6.32 -19.92 18.93
C LEU A 306 4.98 -19.96 19.71
N PHE A 307 3.85 -19.99 18.98
CA PHE A 307 2.49 -19.95 19.54
C PHE A 307 2.18 -18.77 20.48
N THR A 308 2.90 -17.66 20.31
CA THR A 308 2.57 -16.39 20.96
C THR A 308 1.41 -15.71 20.24
N LEU A 309 0.38 -15.30 21.00
CA LEU A 309 -0.74 -14.52 20.49
C LEU A 309 -0.61 -13.08 20.98
N SER A 310 -0.77 -12.10 20.08
CA SER A 310 -0.87 -10.70 20.46
C SER A 310 -2.34 -10.25 20.40
N PHE A 311 -2.79 -9.54 21.43
CA PHE A 311 -4.07 -8.83 21.43
C PHE A 311 -3.91 -7.33 21.14
N ASP A 312 -2.67 -6.86 20.95
CA ASP A 312 -2.40 -5.52 20.45
C ASP A 312 -2.70 -5.45 18.93
N TRP A 313 -3.65 -4.57 18.57
CA TRP A 313 -4.08 -4.36 17.19
C TRP A 313 -3.01 -3.71 16.31
N GLN A 314 -2.00 -3.07 16.89
CA GLN A 314 -0.84 -2.53 16.19
C GLN A 314 -0.09 -3.61 15.38
N TYR A 315 -0.14 -4.89 15.81
CA TYR A 315 0.44 -6.02 15.07
C TYR A 315 -0.54 -6.69 14.09
N ILE A 316 -1.85 -6.44 14.20
CA ILE A 316 -2.88 -7.03 13.35
C ILE A 316 -3.04 -6.16 12.08
N THR A 317 -2.11 -6.32 11.15
CA THR A 317 -2.04 -5.51 9.91
C THR A 317 -2.76 -6.16 8.73
N SER A 318 -3.27 -5.33 7.79
CA SER A 318 -3.97 -5.82 6.59
C SER A 318 -3.04 -6.23 5.43
N PHE A 319 -1.72 -6.22 5.60
CA PHE A 319 -0.78 -6.61 4.54
C PHE A 319 -1.00 -8.06 4.08
N GLN A 320 -1.16 -8.97 5.04
CA GLN A 320 -1.35 -10.40 4.77
C GLN A 320 -2.65 -10.67 4.01
N THR A 321 -3.71 -9.87 4.20
CA THR A 321 -5.02 -10.08 3.55
C THR A 321 -4.98 -9.85 2.03
N SER A 322 -3.93 -9.22 1.50
CA SER A 322 -3.73 -9.05 0.06
C SER A 322 -2.90 -10.14 -0.61
N LEU A 323 -2.24 -11.02 0.15
CA LEU A 323 -1.35 -12.04 -0.42
C LEU A 323 -2.12 -13.32 -0.79
N PRO A 324 -1.82 -13.96 -1.95
CA PRO A 324 -2.36 -15.28 -2.28
C PRO A 324 -2.04 -16.34 -1.23
N LEU A 325 -2.98 -17.26 -0.98
CA LEU A 325 -2.82 -18.32 0.02
C LEU A 325 -1.61 -19.23 -0.27
N THR A 326 -1.31 -19.49 -1.54
CA THR A 326 -0.11 -20.24 -1.97
C THR A 326 1.18 -19.54 -1.54
N LEU A 327 1.27 -18.22 -1.73
CA LEU A 327 2.40 -17.41 -1.27
C LEU A 327 2.51 -17.43 0.26
N GLN A 328 1.39 -17.28 0.98
CA GLN A 328 1.38 -17.37 2.45
C GLN A 328 1.87 -18.74 2.95
N LEU A 329 1.47 -19.84 2.32
CA LEU A 329 1.93 -21.18 2.66
C LEU A 329 3.44 -21.36 2.42
N HIS A 330 3.97 -20.83 1.31
CA HIS A 330 5.40 -20.85 1.03
C HIS A 330 6.20 -19.99 2.04
N MET A 331 5.68 -18.82 2.43
CA MET A 331 6.26 -18.00 3.49
C MET A 331 6.25 -18.71 4.85
N ALA A 332 5.13 -19.34 5.21
CA ALA A 332 5.00 -20.12 6.45
C ALA A 332 5.97 -21.31 6.48
N PHE A 333 6.15 -22.01 5.37
CA PHE A 333 7.16 -23.06 5.24
C PHE A 333 8.59 -22.50 5.38
N GLY A 334 8.87 -21.35 4.77
CA GLY A 334 10.15 -20.65 4.94
C GLY A 334 10.44 -20.31 6.41
N TYR A 335 9.47 -19.72 7.12
CA TYR A 335 9.60 -19.45 8.55
C TYR A 335 9.80 -20.72 9.38
N PHE A 336 9.09 -21.81 9.07
CA PHE A 336 9.26 -23.11 9.72
C PHE A 336 10.68 -23.67 9.55
N VAL A 337 11.24 -23.62 8.33
CA VAL A 337 12.63 -24.02 8.07
C VAL A 337 13.61 -23.11 8.81
N CYS A 338 13.39 -21.79 8.83
CA CYS A 338 14.21 -20.86 9.60
C CYS A 338 14.17 -21.16 11.11
N PHE A 339 13.02 -21.49 11.69
CA PHE A 339 12.94 -21.88 13.11
C PHE A 339 13.75 -23.15 13.40
N ILE A 340 13.68 -24.16 12.53
CA ILE A 340 14.51 -25.38 12.68
C ILE A 340 16.00 -25.04 12.57
N ALA A 341 16.40 -24.23 11.60
CA ALA A 341 17.80 -23.83 11.41
C ALA A 341 18.35 -23.04 12.62
N MET A 342 17.57 -22.08 13.14
CA MET A 342 17.95 -21.30 14.33
C MET A 342 18.11 -22.18 15.58
N LEU A 343 17.20 -23.16 15.78
CA LEU A 343 17.33 -24.14 16.87
C LEU A 343 18.57 -25.03 16.69
N ALA A 344 18.83 -25.49 15.47
CA ALA A 344 20.00 -26.34 15.17
C ALA A 344 21.31 -25.61 15.47
N ILE A 345 21.47 -24.35 15.00
CA ILE A 345 22.65 -23.52 15.28
C ILE A 345 22.78 -23.28 16.79
N TYR A 346 21.70 -22.84 17.46
CA TYR A 346 21.74 -22.51 18.89
C TYR A 346 22.13 -23.69 19.79
N TYR A 347 21.63 -24.90 19.51
CA TYR A 347 21.91 -26.08 20.34
C TYR A 347 23.17 -26.86 19.92
N THR A 348 23.63 -26.74 18.67
CA THR A 348 24.87 -27.39 18.19
C THR A 348 26.10 -26.51 18.43
N ASN A 349 25.91 -25.18 18.56
CA ASN A 349 26.96 -24.20 18.88
C ASN A 349 28.11 -24.18 17.85
N THR A 350 27.77 -24.41 16.59
CA THR A 350 28.62 -24.46 15.38
C THR A 350 28.14 -23.47 14.34
#